data_AF-A0A8J4BY40-F1
#
_entry.id   AF-A0A8J4BY40-F1
#
_cell.length_a   1.000
_cell.length_b   1.000
_cell.length_c   1.000
_cell.angle_alpha   90.00
_cell.angle_beta   90.00
_cell.angle_gamma   90.00
#
_symmetry.space_group_name_H-M   'P 1'
#
loop_
_entity.id
_entity.type
_entity.pdbx_description
1 polymer ?
#
loop_
_entity_poly.entity_id
_entity_poly.type
_entity_poly.pdbx_seq_one_letter_code
_entity_poly.pdbx_strand_id
1 'polypeptide(L)'
;MVVDTTLKDNKFSVQAYTSRTLALGDKVLATEFVEIPCDTIFGDIERVGADLMLTGFNDPGPESKKETANKSFSDEAETLAASMGRLVDLVARASEYVDSVLAGKVAGDPAIGRYLADTLALVPHLARSDFERLFNGSVQDAMMVTFLSDLLRAHVALAERLGTAALPIV
;
A
#
# COMPACT_ATOMS: atom_id res chain seq x y z
N MET A 1 -22.90 11.92 -14.49
CA MET A 1 -22.39 11.43 -13.20
C MET A 1 -22.97 12.31 -12.11
N VAL A 2 -23.51 11.70 -11.06
CA VAL A 2 -24.03 12.39 -9.87
C VAL A 2 -23.21 11.87 -8.69
N VAL A 3 -22.72 12.79 -7.87
CA VAL A 3 -21.92 12.49 -6.68
C VAL A 3 -22.65 13.08 -5.48
N ASP A 4 -22.98 12.23 -4.51
CA ASP A 4 -23.57 12.71 -3.26
C ASP A 4 -22.48 13.22 -2.31
N THR A 5 -22.48 14.53 -2.08
CA THR A 5 -21.55 15.21 -1.16
C THR A 5 -22.14 15.49 0.21
N THR A 6 -23.37 15.03 0.49
CA THR A 6 -24.05 15.35 1.75
C THR A 6 -23.58 14.48 2.91
N LEU A 7 -22.93 13.35 2.62
CA LEU A 7 -22.27 12.42 3.56
C LEU A 7 -23.17 11.93 4.72
N LYS A 8 -24.50 12.08 4.59
CA LYS A 8 -25.46 11.85 5.69
C LYS A 8 -25.52 10.41 6.18
N ASP A 9 -25.19 9.45 5.30
CA ASP A 9 -25.23 8.01 5.59
C ASP A 9 -23.83 7.38 5.72
N ASN A 10 -22.77 8.18 5.91
CA ASN A 10 -21.37 7.72 5.84
C ASN A 10 -21.04 6.98 4.53
N LYS A 11 -21.82 7.21 3.49
CA LYS A 11 -21.68 6.56 2.18
C LYS A 11 -21.35 7.62 1.15
N PHE A 12 -20.21 7.47 0.50
CA PHE A 12 -19.89 8.20 -0.72
C PHE A 12 -20.56 7.46 -1.88
N SER A 13 -21.62 8.01 -2.45
CA SER A 13 -22.33 7.39 -3.56
C SER A 13 -22.02 8.11 -4.87
N VAL A 14 -21.63 7.31 -5.86
CA VAL A 14 -21.38 7.75 -7.23
C VAL A 14 -22.36 7.01 -8.12
N GLN A 15 -23.12 7.76 -8.93
CA GLN A 15 -24.02 7.20 -9.94
C GLN A 15 -23.63 7.74 -11.32
N ALA A 16 -23.51 6.85 -12.29
CA ALA A 16 -23.23 7.21 -13.68
C ALA A 16 -24.51 7.12 -14.50
N TYR A 17 -24.73 8.10 -15.38
CA TYR A 17 -25.88 8.12 -16.29
C TYR A 17 -25.39 8.40 -17.71
N THR A 18 -25.98 7.73 -18.70
CA THR A 18 -25.83 8.07 -20.11
C THR A 18 -27.12 8.65 -20.67
N SER A 19 -27.01 9.66 -21.53
CA SER A 19 -28.17 10.24 -22.20
C SER A 19 -28.47 9.47 -23.48
N ARG A 20 -29.72 9.03 -23.64
CA ARG A 20 -30.26 8.52 -24.90
C ARG A 20 -31.32 9.47 -25.42
N THR A 21 -31.23 9.84 -26.70
CA THR A 21 -32.26 10.67 -27.34
C THR A 21 -33.39 9.78 -27.82
N LEU A 22 -34.59 10.00 -27.33
CA LEU A 22 -35.81 9.36 -27.79
C LEU A 22 -36.36 10.18 -28.96
N ALA A 23 -36.28 9.63 -30.16
CA ALA A 23 -36.88 10.20 -31.36
C ALA A 23 -37.94 9.26 -31.92
N LEU A 24 -39.01 9.84 -32.47
CA LEU A 24 -40.03 9.10 -33.21
C LEU A 24 -40.01 9.61 -34.65
N GLY A 25 -39.39 8.83 -35.54
CA GLY A 25 -39.05 9.29 -36.90
C GLY A 25 -38.01 10.41 -36.87
N ASP A 26 -38.22 11.48 -37.64
CA ASP A 26 -37.32 12.63 -37.72
C ASP A 26 -37.49 13.66 -36.58
N LYS A 27 -38.37 13.38 -35.61
CA LYS A 27 -38.69 14.31 -34.52
C LYS A 27 -38.16 13.80 -33.19
N VAL A 28 -37.24 14.54 -32.59
CA VAL A 28 -36.73 14.29 -31.24
C VAL A 28 -37.83 14.64 -30.23
N LEU A 29 -38.25 13.66 -29.41
CA LEU A 29 -39.31 13.81 -28.42
C LEU A 29 -38.76 14.18 -27.04
N ALA A 30 -37.71 13.48 -26.59
CA ALA A 30 -37.14 13.67 -25.27
C ALA A 30 -35.71 13.14 -25.18
N THR A 31 -34.99 13.56 -24.15
CA THR A 31 -33.71 12.97 -23.78
C THR A 31 -33.91 12.24 -22.45
N GLU A 32 -33.61 10.95 -22.45
CA GLU A 32 -33.71 10.09 -21.28
C GLU A 32 -32.32 9.80 -20.73
N PHE A 33 -32.19 9.79 -19.41
CA PHE A 33 -30.96 9.42 -18.72
C PHE A 33 -31.11 8.02 -18.14
N VAL A 34 -30.25 7.10 -18.59
CA VAL A 34 -30.22 5.71 -18.12
C VAL A 34 -29.01 5.53 -17.21
N GLU A 35 -29.24 5.00 -16.01
CA GLU A 35 -28.17 4.68 -15.06
C GLU A 35 -27.32 3.53 -15.61
N ILE A 36 -26.00 3.65 -15.48
CA ILE A 36 -25.02 2.64 -15.88
C ILE A 36 -24.27 2.19 -14.61
N PRO A 37 -23.99 0.88 -14.46
CA PRO A 37 -23.12 0.40 -13.38
C PRO A 37 -21.76 1.10 -13.41
N CYS A 38 -21.32 1.60 -12.26
CA CYS A 38 -20.02 2.22 -12.09
C CYS A 38 -19.31 1.64 -10.87
N ASP A 39 -18.04 1.29 -11.05
CA ASP A 39 -17.15 0.90 -9.97
C ASP A 39 -16.11 2.00 -9.75
N THR A 40 -15.78 2.26 -8.49
CA THR A 40 -14.70 3.17 -8.12
C THR A 40 -13.43 2.36 -7.97
N ILE A 41 -12.49 2.55 -8.89
CA ILE A 41 -11.20 1.86 -8.89
C ILE A 41 -10.14 2.87 -8.47
N PHE A 42 -9.36 2.51 -7.46
CA PHE A 42 -8.23 3.31 -7.00
C PHE A 42 -6.94 2.75 -7.59
N GLY A 43 -6.08 3.63 -8.09
CA GLY A 43 -4.72 3.24 -8.46
C GLY A 43 -3.87 2.91 -7.23
N ASP A 44 -2.78 2.15 -7.39
CA ASP A 44 -1.92 1.76 -6.26
C ASP A 44 -1.31 2.98 -5.55
N ILE A 45 -0.85 3.97 -6.33
CA ILE A 45 -0.28 5.22 -5.79
C ILE A 45 -1.37 6.05 -5.08
N GLU A 46 -2.58 6.07 -5.64
CA GLU A 46 -3.71 6.81 -5.06
C GLU A 46 -4.14 6.19 -3.73
N ARG A 47 -4.12 4.86 -3.62
CA ARG A 47 -4.42 4.15 -2.37
C ARG A 47 -3.40 4.50 -1.28
N VAL A 48 -2.11 4.52 -1.60
CA VAL A 48 -1.06 4.91 -0.65
C VAL A 48 -1.23 6.38 -0.23
N GLY A 49 -1.52 7.28 -1.18
CA GLY A 49 -1.81 8.67 -0.88
C GLY A 49 -3.03 8.87 0.02
N ALA A 50 -4.11 8.13 -0.25
CA ALA A 50 -5.33 8.18 0.55
C ALA A 50 -5.12 7.63 1.97
N ASP A 51 -4.34 6.55 2.12
CA ASP A 51 -3.99 5.98 3.42
C ASP A 51 -3.14 6.96 4.24
N LEU A 52 -2.14 7.61 3.63
CA LEU A 52 -1.34 8.65 4.27
C LEU A 52 -2.18 9.87 4.71
N MET A 53 -3.17 10.25 3.90
CA MET A 53 -4.11 11.31 4.30
C MET A 53 -4.94 10.87 5.50
N LEU A 54 -5.46 9.63 5.50
CA LEU A 54 -6.28 9.10 6.58
C LEU A 54 -5.52 9.02 7.91
N THR A 55 -4.25 8.59 7.89
CA THR A 55 -3.40 8.58 9.10
C THR A 55 -3.08 9.99 9.59
N GLY A 56 -2.89 10.96 8.69
CA GLY A 56 -2.68 12.36 9.03
C GLY A 56 -3.92 13.07 9.64
N PHE A 57 -5.14 12.61 9.35
CA PHE A 57 -6.38 13.16 9.93
C PHE A 57 -6.75 12.56 11.29
N ASN A 58 -6.31 11.34 11.60
CA ASN A 58 -6.70 10.61 12.81
C ASN A 58 -5.85 10.92 14.05
N ASP A 59 -4.85 11.81 13.95
CA ASP A 59 -3.96 12.19 15.06
C ASP A 59 -4.25 13.65 15.52
N PRO A 60 -5.09 13.87 16.56
CA PRO A 60 -5.56 15.20 16.98
C PRO A 60 -4.54 15.99 17.84
N GLY A 61 -3.25 15.62 17.82
CA GLY A 61 -2.20 16.31 18.56
C GLY A 61 -1.68 17.58 17.84
N PRO A 62 -1.60 18.76 18.50
CA PRO A 62 -1.06 19.98 17.89
C PRO A 62 0.46 19.93 17.62
N GLU A 63 1.17 18.90 18.08
CA GLU A 63 2.63 18.75 17.88
C GLU A 63 3.00 17.89 16.65
N SER A 64 2.10 17.03 16.15
CA SER A 64 2.36 16.12 15.03
C SER A 64 2.36 16.80 13.65
N LYS A 65 2.01 18.09 13.56
CA LYS A 65 1.87 18.83 12.29
C LYS A 65 3.18 19.30 11.66
N LYS A 66 4.31 19.20 12.37
CA LYS A 66 5.63 19.57 11.81
C LYS A 66 6.43 18.38 11.25
N GLU A 67 6.01 17.16 11.53
CA GLU A 67 6.79 15.96 11.18
C GLU A 67 6.30 15.26 9.90
N THR A 68 5.24 15.73 9.25
CA THR A 68 4.71 15.08 8.05
C THR A 68 5.65 15.14 6.84
N ALA A 69 6.70 15.98 6.88
CA ALA A 69 7.72 16.04 5.84
C ALA A 69 8.91 15.08 6.07
N ASN A 70 9.12 14.58 7.30
CA ASN A 70 10.26 13.72 7.67
C ASN A 70 9.86 12.34 8.21
N LYS A 71 8.56 12.00 8.21
CA LYS A 71 8.01 10.71 8.67
C LYS A 71 8.31 9.51 7.74
N SER A 72 9.12 9.65 6.70
CA SER A 72 9.22 8.63 5.65
C SER A 72 9.92 7.33 6.08
N PHE A 73 10.82 7.34 7.07
CA PHE A 73 11.62 6.13 7.41
C PHE A 73 11.19 5.42 8.69
N SER A 74 10.68 6.12 9.71
CA SER A 74 10.23 5.45 10.95
C SER A 74 8.90 4.74 10.75
N ASP A 75 8.01 5.32 9.94
CA ASP A 75 6.68 4.79 9.68
C ASP A 75 6.74 3.54 8.78
N GLU A 76 7.70 3.45 7.87
CA GLU A 76 7.92 2.25 7.04
C GLU A 76 8.23 1.01 7.88
N ALA A 77 9.04 1.15 8.93
CA ALA A 77 9.38 0.06 9.83
C ALA A 77 8.17 -0.40 10.66
N GLU A 78 7.37 0.55 11.18
CA GLU A 78 6.14 0.25 11.92
C GLU A 78 5.07 -0.36 11.02
N THR A 79 4.90 0.17 9.81
CA THR A 79 3.99 -0.36 8.79
C THR A 79 4.38 -1.77 8.38
N LEU A 80 5.69 -2.02 8.19
CA LEU A 80 6.21 -3.35 7.91
C LEU A 80 5.93 -4.30 9.07
N ALA A 81 6.21 -3.90 10.31
CA ALA A 81 5.93 -4.71 11.50
C ALA A 81 4.43 -5.06 11.62
N ALA A 82 3.55 -4.10 11.39
CA ALA A 82 2.10 -4.32 11.38
C ALA A 82 1.67 -5.28 10.26
N SER A 83 2.24 -5.14 9.06
CA SER A 83 1.94 -6.04 7.93
C SER A 83 2.44 -7.47 8.19
N MET A 84 3.61 -7.62 8.82
CA MET A 84 4.15 -8.92 9.23
C MET A 84 3.29 -9.57 10.31
N GLY A 85 2.82 -8.80 11.30
CA GLY A 85 1.88 -9.29 12.30
C GLY A 85 0.58 -9.81 11.68
N ARG A 86 -0.01 -9.05 10.75
CA ARG A 86 -1.19 -9.49 9.98
C ARG A 86 -0.93 -10.77 9.20
N LEU A 87 0.25 -10.91 8.58
CA LEU A 87 0.62 -12.12 7.85
C LEU A 87 0.70 -13.34 8.78
N VAL A 88 1.32 -13.18 9.96
CA VAL A 88 1.39 -14.24 10.98
C VAL A 88 0.00 -14.67 11.42
N ASP A 89 -0.90 -13.72 11.68
CA ASP A 89 -2.29 -14.01 12.06
C ASP A 89 -3.04 -14.76 10.96
N LEU A 90 -2.86 -14.38 9.69
CA LEU A 90 -3.48 -15.05 8.54
C LEU A 90 -2.98 -16.49 8.39
N VAL A 91 -1.67 -16.71 8.55
CA VAL A 91 -1.08 -18.06 8.51
C VAL A 91 -1.58 -18.91 9.67
N ALA A 92 -1.68 -18.35 10.88
CA ALA A 92 -2.22 -19.05 12.04
C ALA A 92 -3.68 -19.50 11.81
N ARG A 93 -4.52 -18.61 11.29
CA ARG A 93 -5.91 -18.93 10.92
C ARG A 93 -6.01 -20.01 9.86
N ALA A 94 -5.17 -19.95 8.83
CA ALA A 94 -5.13 -20.97 7.79
C ALA A 94 -4.72 -22.34 8.36
N SER A 95 -3.73 -22.37 9.27
CA SER A 95 -3.32 -23.60 9.98
C SER A 95 -4.47 -24.17 10.82
N GLU A 96 -5.13 -23.33 11.62
CA GLU A 96 -6.24 -23.75 12.48
C GLU A 96 -7.42 -24.31 11.67
N TYR A 97 -7.71 -23.73 10.51
CA TYR A 97 -8.72 -24.25 9.58
C TYR A 97 -8.36 -25.64 9.07
N VAL A 98 -7.12 -25.83 8.61
CA VAL A 98 -6.65 -27.14 8.10
C VAL A 98 -6.69 -28.19 9.22
N ASP A 99 -6.24 -27.85 10.43
CA ASP A 99 -6.29 -28.75 11.59
C ASP A 99 -7.73 -29.11 11.97
N SER A 100 -8.66 -28.16 11.86
CA SER A 100 -10.09 -28.39 12.14
C SER A 100 -10.77 -29.29 11.11
N VAL A 101 -10.37 -29.20 9.84
CA VAL A 101 -10.82 -30.10 8.77
C VAL A 101 -10.24 -31.50 8.97
N LEU A 102 -8.95 -31.62 9.31
CA LEU A 102 -8.29 -32.89 9.62
C LEU A 102 -8.90 -33.59 10.85
N ALA A 103 -9.28 -32.82 11.87
CA ALA A 103 -9.98 -33.31 13.06
C ALA A 103 -11.46 -33.64 12.81
N GLY A 104 -11.99 -33.40 11.60
CA GLY A 104 -13.39 -33.65 11.23
C GLY A 104 -14.40 -32.71 11.89
N LYS A 105 -13.95 -31.59 12.48
CA LYS A 105 -14.83 -30.59 13.11
C LYS A 105 -15.53 -29.70 12.07
N VAL A 106 -14.90 -29.50 10.92
CA VAL A 106 -15.39 -28.66 9.82
C VAL A 106 -15.33 -29.46 8.52
N ALA A 107 -16.38 -29.36 7.69
CA ALA A 107 -16.37 -29.94 6.35
C ALA A 107 -15.40 -29.14 5.48
N GLY A 108 -14.38 -29.82 4.95
CA GLY A 108 -13.38 -29.18 4.09
C GLY A 108 -13.94 -28.74 2.75
N ASP A 109 -13.60 -27.53 2.33
CA ASP A 109 -13.90 -27.03 0.98
C ASP A 109 -12.69 -27.25 0.04
N PRO A 110 -12.83 -28.03 -1.04
CA PRO A 110 -11.75 -28.27 -2.00
C PRO A 110 -11.26 -27.00 -2.70
N ALA A 111 -12.10 -25.95 -2.85
CA ALA A 111 -11.68 -24.68 -3.44
C ALA A 111 -10.66 -23.96 -2.53
N ILE A 112 -10.93 -23.93 -1.22
CA ILE A 112 -10.03 -23.33 -0.22
C ILE A 112 -8.72 -24.13 -0.16
N GLY A 113 -8.80 -25.46 -0.13
CA GLY A 113 -7.61 -26.32 -0.12
C GLY A 113 -6.70 -26.10 -1.33
N ARG A 114 -7.29 -25.96 -2.52
CA ARG A 114 -6.53 -25.69 -3.75
C ARG A 114 -5.90 -24.31 -3.75
N TYR A 115 -6.65 -23.29 -3.31
CA TYR A 115 -6.13 -21.93 -3.17
C TYR A 115 -4.92 -21.87 -2.22
N LEU A 116 -4.99 -22.55 -1.06
CA LEU A 116 -3.87 -22.63 -0.12
C LEU A 116 -2.66 -23.35 -0.72
N ALA A 117 -2.89 -24.45 -1.43
CA ALA A 117 -1.83 -25.21 -2.09
C ALA A 117 -1.13 -24.39 -3.19
N ASP A 118 -1.90 -23.71 -4.04
CA ASP A 118 -1.37 -22.83 -5.09
C ASP A 118 -0.60 -21.66 -4.48
N THR A 119 -1.07 -21.10 -3.36
CA THR A 119 -0.38 -20.02 -2.64
C THR A 119 0.95 -20.49 -2.04
N LEU A 120 1.00 -21.68 -1.46
CA LEU A 120 2.23 -22.29 -0.93
C LEU A 120 3.23 -22.64 -2.03
N ALA A 121 2.75 -23.04 -3.20
CA ALA A 121 3.59 -23.36 -4.35
C ALA A 121 4.31 -22.13 -4.93
N LEU A 122 3.80 -20.91 -4.68
CA LEU A 122 4.47 -19.67 -5.06
C LEU A 122 5.69 -19.35 -4.20
N VAL A 123 5.81 -19.95 -3.00
CA VAL A 123 6.91 -19.70 -2.09
C VAL A 123 8.14 -20.48 -2.56
N PRO A 124 9.27 -19.81 -2.87
CA PRO A 124 10.46 -20.48 -3.36
C PRO A 124 11.04 -21.42 -2.29
N HIS A 125 11.19 -22.70 -2.63
CA HIS A 125 11.86 -23.67 -1.78
C HIS A 125 13.38 -23.49 -1.87
N LEU A 126 13.94 -22.67 -0.98
CA LEU A 126 15.38 -22.43 -0.88
C LEU A 126 16.00 -23.34 0.18
N ALA A 127 17.12 -24.00 -0.16
CA ALA A 127 17.94 -24.67 0.83
C ALA A 127 18.49 -23.64 1.83
N ARG A 128 18.58 -24.01 3.11
CA ARG A 128 19.04 -23.10 4.18
C ARG A 128 20.38 -22.44 3.85
N SER A 129 21.34 -23.21 3.34
CA SER A 129 22.68 -22.71 2.99
C SER A 129 22.65 -21.67 1.86
N ASP A 130 21.77 -21.85 0.88
CA ASP A 130 21.64 -20.90 -0.23
C ASP A 130 20.92 -19.62 0.23
N PHE A 131 19.91 -19.76 1.10
CA PHE A 131 19.24 -18.61 1.71
C PHE A 131 20.21 -17.77 2.56
N GLU A 132 20.97 -18.40 3.46
CA GLU A 132 21.94 -17.68 4.30
C GLU A 132 23.00 -16.96 3.47
N ARG A 133 23.51 -17.60 2.41
CA ARG A 133 24.47 -16.97 1.50
C ARG A 133 23.85 -15.76 0.78
N LEU A 134 22.65 -15.90 0.22
CA LEU A 134 21.97 -14.83 -0.50
C LEU A 134 21.60 -13.67 0.44
N PHE A 135 21.07 -13.98 1.62
CA PHE A 135 20.70 -13.01 2.63
C PHE A 135 21.92 -12.23 3.10
N ASN A 136 22.99 -12.91 3.52
CA ASN A 136 24.23 -12.24 3.95
C ASN A 136 24.86 -11.42 2.82
N GLY A 137 24.82 -11.90 1.58
CA GLY A 137 25.27 -11.16 0.41
C GLY A 137 24.48 -9.85 0.23
N SER A 138 23.15 -9.91 0.31
CA SER A 138 22.31 -8.71 0.21
C SER A 138 22.52 -7.72 1.35
N VAL A 139 22.70 -8.21 2.58
CA VAL A 139 22.98 -7.36 3.75
C VAL A 139 24.34 -6.68 3.61
N GLN A 140 25.35 -7.40 3.13
CA GLN A 140 26.67 -6.84 2.88
C GLN A 140 26.63 -5.75 1.80
N ASP A 141 25.91 -5.97 0.71
CA ASP A 141 25.76 -4.98 -0.37
C ASP A 141 25.02 -3.72 0.14
N ALA A 142 23.92 -3.90 0.86
CA ALA A 142 23.18 -2.79 1.47
C ALA A 142 24.06 -1.98 2.45
N MET A 143 24.85 -2.64 3.30
CA MET A 143 25.80 -1.97 4.20
C MET A 143 26.87 -1.21 3.42
N MET A 144 27.38 -1.78 2.33
CA MET A 144 28.39 -1.13 1.48
C MET A 144 27.84 0.13 0.81
N VAL A 145 26.60 0.08 0.28
CA VAL A 145 25.92 1.24 -0.31
C VAL A 145 25.67 2.33 0.73
N THR A 146 25.27 1.94 1.95
CA THR A 146 25.03 2.89 3.06
C THR A 146 26.33 3.57 3.46
N PHE A 147 27.40 2.80 3.61
CA PHE A 147 28.72 3.33 3.93
C PHE A 147 29.23 4.31 2.86
N LEU A 148 29.09 3.97 1.58
CA LEU A 148 29.46 4.88 0.48
C LEU A 148 28.64 6.17 0.52
N SER A 149 27.34 6.08 0.82
CA SER A 149 26.45 7.24 0.94
C SER A 149 26.88 8.16 2.08
N ASP A 150 27.25 7.60 3.22
CA ASP A 150 27.76 8.36 4.37
C ASP A 150 29.14 8.99 4.09
N LEU A 151 30.03 8.28 3.39
CA LEU A 151 31.31 8.82 2.94
C LEU A 151 31.10 10.01 2.00
N LEU A 152 30.20 9.89 1.02
CA LEU A 152 29.87 10.97 0.09
C LEU A 152 29.25 12.16 0.83
N ARG A 153 28.35 11.91 1.80
CA ARG A 153 27.77 12.97 2.64
C ARG A 153 28.85 13.71 3.43
N ALA A 154 29.83 12.99 3.99
CA ALA A 154 30.97 13.60 4.67
C ALA A 154 31.85 14.42 3.72
N HIS A 155 32.11 13.92 2.50
CA HIS A 155 32.86 14.65 1.49
C HIS A 155 32.16 15.93 1.01
N VAL A 156 30.84 15.88 0.80
CA VAL A 156 30.03 17.06 0.47
C VAL A 156 30.10 18.08 1.62
N ALA A 157 29.90 17.64 2.86
CA ALA A 157 29.97 18.51 4.02
C ALA A 157 31.36 19.17 4.18
N LEU A 158 32.45 18.42 3.94
CA LEU A 158 33.81 18.96 3.95
C LEU A 158 34.03 19.96 2.81
N ALA A 159 33.57 19.67 1.60
CA ALA A 159 33.68 20.58 0.46
C ALA A 159 32.92 21.90 0.70
N GLU A 160 31.72 21.84 1.27
CA GLU A 160 30.95 23.03 1.66
C GLU A 160 31.68 23.87 2.71
N ARG A 161 32.29 23.23 3.72
CA ARG A 161 33.07 23.93 4.76
C ARG A 161 34.34 24.58 4.20
N LEU A 162 35.03 23.92 3.27
CA LEU A 162 36.22 24.48 2.62
C LEU A 162 35.86 25.63 1.67
N GLY A 163 34.78 25.49 0.90
CA GLY A 163 34.29 26.52 -0.01
C GLY A 163 33.79 27.76 0.72
N THR A 164 33.15 27.59 1.88
CA THR A 164 32.72 28.72 2.73
C THR A 164 33.88 29.39 3.47
N ALA A 165 34.95 28.65 3.82
CA ALA A 165 36.17 29.22 4.41
C ALA A 165 37.04 30.00 3.40
N ALA A 166 36.91 29.72 2.10
CA ALA A 166 37.66 30.38 1.03
C ALA A 166 37.01 31.69 0.52
N LEU A 167 35.79 32.03 0.96
CA LEU A 167 35.16 33.31 0.67
C LEU A 167 35.76 34.40 1.59
N PRO A 168 36.40 35.46 1.04
CA PRO A 168 36.96 36.52 1.86
C PRO A 168 35.83 37.26 2.58
N ILE A 169 35.92 37.28 3.89
CA ILE A 169 35.09 38.10 4.77
C ILE A 169 35.45 39.56 4.45
N VAL A 170 34.54 40.28 3.80
CA VAL A 170 34.58 41.76 3.72
C VAL A 170 34.08 42.33 5.04
#